data_AF-A0A4R5F7I3-F1
#
_entry.id   AF-A0A4R5F7I3-F1
#
_cell.length_a   1.000
_cell.length_b   1.000
_cell.length_c   1.000
_cell.angle_alpha   90.00
_cell.angle_beta   90.00
_cell.angle_gamma   90.00
#
_symmetry.space_group_name_H-M   'P 1'
#
loop_
_entity.id
_entity.type
_entity.pdbx_description
1 polymer ?
#
loop_
_entity_poly.entity_id
_entity_poly.type
_entity_poly.pdbx_seq_one_letter_code
_entity_poly.pdbx_strand_id
1 'polypeptide(L)'
;MRLLIRFLAIAIILSGIVSCDGDSYNDPNPNPNPNSGSTIIYTATLRGANEVPANASTATGTATLRFNTVTKTFTISVTYTGVTATGAHIHYANPGVSGPIAFPFSSIASPITYTSVALNATQESYLNANLYYVNIHSAALPDGEIRGQLIKEGTPAPVIVTLNATLNGMSEVPQNGSMATGTATLTFNNTTKRFSITVTHNVVGANAAHIHNGAVGINGGIVFPLASTSATNYTYTSLPLSTAEEIELRAGRYYVNIHSAAPYTAGEIRGQLIITNPSGAGDWDY
;
A
#
# COMPACT_ATOMS: atom_id res chain seq x y z
N MET A 1 -76.07 -13.64 18.49
CA MET A 1 -75.99 -13.27 19.92
C MET A 1 -75.18 -11.97 20.03
N ARG A 2 -75.83 -10.81 19.80
CA ARG A 2 -76.11 -9.73 20.78
C ARG A 2 -74.88 -9.11 21.49
N LEU A 3 -74.38 -8.02 20.89
CA LEU A 3 -74.28 -6.62 21.38
C LEU A 3 -73.74 -6.27 22.79
N LEU A 4 -72.78 -5.32 22.87
CA LEU A 4 -72.63 -4.19 23.83
C LEU A 4 -71.32 -3.42 23.54
N ILE A 5 -71.27 -2.37 22.70
CA ILE A 5 -71.41 -0.91 22.95
C ILE A 5 -70.61 -0.37 24.16
N ARG A 6 -69.66 0.56 23.92
CA ARG A 6 -69.57 1.92 24.57
C ARG A 6 -68.78 2.93 23.70
N PHE A 7 -69.39 4.10 23.53
CA PHE A 7 -68.88 5.34 22.91
C PHE A 7 -67.96 6.12 23.87
N LEU A 8 -66.99 6.89 23.35
CA LEU A 8 -66.75 8.28 23.80
C LEU A 8 -65.98 9.12 22.76
N ALA A 9 -66.34 10.40 22.68
CA ALA A 9 -66.05 11.37 21.64
C ALA A 9 -64.79 12.23 21.89
N ILE A 10 -64.41 12.92 20.80
CA ILE A 10 -63.27 13.82 20.54
C ILE A 10 -63.34 15.13 21.34
N ALA A 11 -62.17 15.68 21.73
CA ALA A 11 -61.97 17.13 21.91
C ALA A 11 -60.54 17.54 21.49
N ILE A 12 -60.48 18.53 20.59
CA ILE A 12 -59.29 19.20 20.05
C ILE A 12 -58.84 20.29 21.04
N ILE A 13 -57.54 20.40 21.34
CA ILE A 13 -56.98 21.54 22.07
C ILE A 13 -55.99 22.26 21.17
N LEU A 14 -56.36 23.48 20.81
CA LEU A 14 -55.54 24.52 20.21
C LEU A 14 -55.16 25.49 21.33
N SER A 15 -53.87 25.76 21.53
CA SER A 15 -53.41 26.90 22.34
C SER A 15 -52.04 27.38 21.86
N GLY A 16 -52.01 28.64 21.42
CA GLY A 16 -50.80 29.44 21.26
C GLY A 16 -50.78 30.57 22.30
N ILE A 17 -49.58 30.94 22.74
CA ILE A 17 -49.12 32.20 23.36
C ILE A 17 -47.59 32.04 23.44
N VAL A 18 -46.74 32.73 22.66
CA VAL A 18 -46.25 34.13 22.74
C VAL A 18 -45.82 34.53 24.16
N SER A 19 -44.51 34.68 24.38
CA SER A 19 -43.89 35.95 24.80
C SER A 19 -42.36 35.82 24.89
N CYS A 20 -41.73 36.95 24.59
CA CYS A 20 -40.33 37.21 24.33
C CYS A 20 -39.45 37.21 25.60
N ASP A 21 -38.16 36.90 25.42
CA ASP A 21 -37.08 37.69 26.00
C ASP A 21 -36.01 37.89 24.93
N GLY A 22 -35.71 39.15 24.64
CA GLY A 22 -34.71 39.57 23.69
C GLY A 22 -33.54 40.18 24.41
N ASP A 23 -32.35 39.69 24.11
CA ASP A 23 -31.10 40.41 24.31
C ASP A 23 -30.33 40.42 22.97
N SER A 24 -30.05 41.61 22.50
CA SER A 24 -29.43 41.92 21.22
C SER A 24 -27.92 41.73 21.24
N TYR A 25 -27.39 40.82 20.41
CA TYR A 25 -26.05 40.94 19.84
C TYR A 25 -26.03 40.29 18.45
N ASN A 26 -25.68 41.06 17.43
CA ASN A 26 -25.35 40.54 16.10
C ASN A 26 -24.14 39.60 16.21
N ASP A 27 -24.26 38.31 15.90
CA ASP A 27 -23.29 37.59 15.06
C ASP A 27 -23.79 36.20 14.62
N PRO A 28 -23.27 35.62 13.53
CA PRO A 28 -24.06 35.21 12.39
C PRO A 28 -24.38 33.73 12.53
N ASN A 29 -25.46 33.27 11.91
CA ASN A 29 -25.45 31.88 11.51
C ASN A 29 -24.47 31.79 10.34
N PRO A 30 -23.24 31.21 10.45
CA PRO A 30 -22.53 30.88 9.23
C PRO A 30 -23.33 29.72 8.68
N ASN A 31 -24.14 30.02 7.66
CA ASN A 31 -24.52 29.03 6.67
C ASN A 31 -23.31 28.13 6.46
N PRO A 32 -23.33 26.84 6.85
CA PRO A 32 -22.17 25.99 6.69
C PRO A 32 -21.89 26.01 5.20
N ASN A 33 -20.77 26.64 4.83
CA ASN A 33 -20.38 26.78 3.45
C ASN A 33 -20.50 25.38 2.81
N PRO A 34 -21.32 25.20 1.76
CA PRO A 34 -21.44 23.89 1.11
C PRO A 34 -20.10 23.41 0.52
N ASN A 35 -19.06 24.26 0.54
CA ASN A 35 -17.67 23.94 0.17
C ASN A 35 -16.75 23.54 1.33
N SER A 36 -17.22 23.36 2.56
CA SER A 36 -16.41 22.73 3.64
C SER A 36 -16.32 21.21 3.46
N GLY A 37 -16.20 20.74 2.21
CA GLY A 37 -15.96 19.34 1.91
C GLY A 37 -14.63 18.90 2.52
N SER A 38 -14.60 17.70 3.09
CA SER A 38 -13.35 17.09 3.55
C SER A 38 -12.37 17.05 2.37
N THR A 39 -11.29 17.83 2.48
CA THR A 39 -10.26 17.92 1.45
C THR A 39 -9.16 16.93 1.78
N ILE A 40 -8.86 16.03 0.84
CA ILE A 40 -7.73 15.10 0.97
C ILE A 40 -6.56 15.67 0.18
N ILE A 41 -5.39 15.73 0.81
CA ILE A 41 -4.16 16.22 0.20
C ILE A 41 -3.32 15.04 -0.28
N TYR A 42 -2.71 15.16 -1.45
CA TYR A 42 -1.73 14.25 -2.00
C TYR A 42 -0.48 15.04 -2.39
N THR A 43 0.69 14.47 -2.16
CA THR A 43 1.97 15.12 -2.50
C THR A 43 2.85 14.19 -3.33
N ALA A 44 3.73 14.77 -4.14
CA ALA A 44 4.76 14.03 -4.87
C ALA A 44 6.07 14.82 -4.88
N THR A 45 7.20 14.10 -4.82
CA THR A 45 8.53 14.63 -5.15
C THR A 45 8.95 14.04 -6.49
N LEU A 46 9.32 14.89 -7.45
CA LEU A 46 9.68 14.51 -8.80
C LEU A 46 11.21 14.48 -8.97
N ARG A 47 11.75 13.37 -9.46
CA ARG A 47 13.19 13.15 -9.70
C ARG A 47 13.41 12.21 -10.89
N GLY A 48 14.57 12.30 -11.53
CA GLY A 48 14.99 11.35 -12.58
C GLY A 48 15.15 9.92 -12.06
N ALA A 49 15.57 9.77 -10.80
CA ALA A 49 15.66 8.48 -10.13
C ALA A 49 14.31 7.77 -9.94
N ASN A 50 13.20 8.49 -10.06
CA ASN A 50 11.85 7.93 -9.92
C ASN A 50 11.25 7.53 -11.29
N GLU A 51 11.92 7.83 -12.40
CA GLU A 51 11.50 7.37 -13.73
C GLU A 51 11.65 5.87 -13.88
N VAL A 52 10.99 5.31 -14.89
CA VAL A 52 11.03 3.87 -15.20
C VAL A 52 11.32 3.69 -16.69
N PRO A 53 12.58 3.37 -17.07
CA PRO A 53 13.76 3.22 -16.21
C PRO A 53 14.25 4.56 -15.63
N ALA A 54 14.97 4.49 -14.49
CA ALA A 54 15.56 5.67 -13.86
C ALA A 54 16.59 6.34 -14.77
N ASN A 55 16.66 7.67 -14.73
CA ASN A 55 17.63 8.48 -15.48
C ASN A 55 18.50 9.36 -14.57
N ALA A 56 19.53 9.98 -15.16
CA ALA A 56 20.51 10.79 -14.44
C ALA A 56 20.16 12.29 -14.34
N SER A 57 18.94 12.72 -14.70
CA SER A 57 18.56 14.13 -14.62
C SER A 57 18.67 14.64 -13.18
N THR A 58 19.29 15.81 -13.04
CA THR A 58 19.36 16.56 -11.78
C THR A 58 18.18 17.51 -11.60
N ALA A 59 17.23 17.53 -12.54
CA ALA A 59 16.00 18.30 -12.41
C ALA A 59 15.20 17.82 -11.20
N THR A 60 14.45 18.74 -10.60
CA THR A 60 13.64 18.46 -9.41
C THR A 60 12.28 19.10 -9.53
N GLY A 61 11.28 18.51 -8.89
CA GLY A 61 9.96 19.11 -8.75
C GLY A 61 9.17 18.59 -7.56
N THR A 62 8.08 19.27 -7.26
CA THR A 62 7.09 18.87 -6.28
C THR A 62 5.69 19.06 -6.84
N ALA A 63 4.76 18.22 -6.40
CA ALA A 63 3.34 18.39 -6.69
C ALA A 63 2.52 18.35 -5.40
N THR A 64 1.47 19.16 -5.33
CA THR A 64 0.43 19.09 -4.30
C THR A 64 -0.94 19.06 -4.95
N LEU A 65 -1.70 18.00 -4.73
CA LEU A 65 -3.06 17.82 -5.20
C LEU A 65 -4.02 17.89 -4.01
N ARG A 66 -5.08 18.69 -4.14
CA ARG A 66 -6.18 18.83 -3.18
C ARG A 66 -7.46 18.29 -3.78
N PHE A 67 -7.97 17.18 -3.25
CA PHE A 67 -9.20 16.53 -3.70
C PHE A 67 -10.38 16.89 -2.79
N ASN A 68 -11.42 17.48 -3.36
CA ASN A 68 -12.66 17.76 -2.66
C ASN A 68 -13.60 16.53 -2.78
N THR A 69 -13.85 15.89 -1.65
CA THR A 69 -14.65 14.65 -1.59
C THR A 69 -16.14 14.84 -1.87
N VAL A 70 -16.64 16.08 -1.86
CA VAL A 70 -18.04 16.44 -2.15
C VAL A 70 -18.24 16.69 -3.64
N THR A 71 -17.43 17.59 -4.23
CA THR A 71 -17.52 17.91 -5.67
C THR A 71 -16.87 16.85 -6.55
N LYS A 72 -16.07 15.95 -5.95
CA LYS A 72 -15.25 14.95 -6.63
C LYS A 72 -14.25 15.56 -7.62
N THR A 73 -13.87 16.82 -7.42
CA THR A 73 -12.85 17.50 -8.23
C THR A 73 -11.55 17.60 -7.45
N PHE A 74 -10.42 17.66 -8.16
CA PHE A 74 -9.15 18.05 -7.55
C PHE A 74 -8.56 19.30 -8.19
N THR A 75 -7.76 20.02 -7.42
CA THR A 75 -6.80 21.00 -7.93
C THR A 75 -5.39 20.50 -7.67
N ILE A 76 -4.46 20.70 -8.60
CA ILE A 76 -3.05 20.35 -8.44
C ILE A 76 -2.17 21.55 -8.77
N SER A 77 -1.12 21.74 -7.98
CA SER A 77 -0.01 22.63 -8.29
C SER A 77 1.27 21.82 -8.41
N VAL A 78 2.01 22.01 -9.50
CA VAL A 78 3.30 21.36 -9.74
C VAL A 78 4.36 22.44 -9.94
N THR A 79 5.41 22.43 -9.12
CA THR A 79 6.59 23.28 -9.30
C THR A 79 7.76 22.42 -9.69
N TYR A 80 8.58 22.88 -10.63
CA TYR A 80 9.79 22.17 -11.03
C TYR A 80 10.86 23.14 -11.53
N THR A 81 12.11 22.68 -11.52
CA THR A 81 13.30 23.42 -11.96
C THR A 81 14.32 22.47 -12.60
N GLY A 82 15.24 23.01 -13.41
CA GLY A 82 16.33 22.23 -14.02
C GLY A 82 15.96 21.48 -15.29
N VAL A 83 14.75 21.68 -15.83
CA VAL A 83 14.27 21.07 -17.09
C VAL A 83 13.60 22.12 -17.98
N THR A 84 13.84 22.05 -19.29
CA THR A 84 13.05 22.74 -20.31
C THR A 84 11.93 21.80 -20.76
N ALA A 85 10.75 21.94 -20.15
CA ALA A 85 9.66 21.01 -20.36
C ALA A 85 9.09 21.08 -21.78
N THR A 86 8.90 19.93 -22.42
CA THR A 86 8.19 19.76 -23.71
C THR A 86 6.79 19.19 -23.54
N GLY A 87 6.50 18.59 -22.38
CA GLY A 87 5.20 18.06 -22.01
C GLY A 87 5.14 17.75 -20.52
N ALA A 88 3.95 17.69 -19.95
CA ALA A 88 3.73 17.26 -18.58
C ALA A 88 2.31 16.71 -18.41
N HIS A 89 2.17 15.63 -17.65
CA HIS A 89 0.91 14.92 -17.50
C HIS A 89 0.77 14.31 -16.10
N ILE A 90 -0.47 14.00 -15.72
CA ILE A 90 -0.75 12.98 -14.71
C ILE A 90 -1.04 11.66 -15.43
N HIS A 91 -0.34 10.60 -15.05
CA HIS A 91 -0.55 9.24 -15.51
C HIS A 91 -1.08 8.37 -14.36
N TYR A 92 -1.55 7.16 -14.65
CA TYR A 92 -1.91 6.18 -13.62
C TYR A 92 -1.22 4.83 -13.82
N ALA A 93 -0.61 4.30 -12.76
CA ALA A 93 -0.05 2.95 -12.66
C ALA A 93 0.36 2.66 -11.22
N ASN A 94 0.64 1.38 -10.90
CA ASN A 94 1.34 1.06 -9.66
C ASN A 94 2.70 1.79 -9.59
N PRO A 95 3.19 2.13 -8.38
CA PRO A 95 4.55 2.65 -8.20
C PRO A 95 5.58 1.74 -8.90
N GLY A 96 6.51 2.35 -9.65
CA GLY A 96 7.54 1.61 -10.41
C GLY A 96 7.08 1.05 -11.75
N VAL A 97 5.85 1.32 -12.19
CA VAL A 97 5.32 0.91 -13.51
C VAL A 97 4.92 2.15 -14.31
N SER A 98 5.17 2.17 -15.61
CA SER A 98 4.69 3.23 -16.52
C SER A 98 3.27 2.93 -16.99
N GLY A 99 2.42 3.94 -17.04
CA GLY A 99 1.02 3.81 -17.45
C GLY A 99 0.56 4.91 -18.40
N PRO A 100 -0.67 4.82 -18.91
CA PRO A 100 -1.19 5.81 -19.85
C PRO A 100 -1.49 7.15 -19.17
N ILE A 101 -1.64 8.20 -19.99
CA ILE A 101 -2.02 9.54 -19.53
C ILE A 101 -3.45 9.50 -18.97
N ALA A 102 -3.62 10.00 -17.75
CA ALA A 102 -4.90 10.20 -17.10
C ALA A 102 -5.44 11.63 -17.32
N PHE A 103 -4.58 12.62 -17.07
CA PHE A 103 -4.93 14.04 -17.18
C PHE A 103 -3.78 14.80 -17.86
N PRO A 104 -3.96 15.24 -19.11
CA PRO A 104 -2.97 16.05 -19.78
C PRO A 104 -3.00 17.49 -19.30
N PHE A 105 -1.83 18.12 -19.12
CA PHE A 105 -1.75 19.54 -18.81
C PHE A 105 -1.68 20.37 -20.10
N SER A 106 -2.53 21.39 -20.21
CA SER A 106 -2.57 22.30 -21.36
C SER A 106 -1.49 23.39 -21.29
N SER A 107 -1.09 23.78 -20.07
CA SER A 107 0.04 24.66 -19.81
C SER A 107 1.07 23.92 -18.99
N ILE A 108 2.32 23.99 -19.40
CA ILE A 108 3.43 23.31 -18.75
C ILE A 108 4.38 24.28 -18.06
N ALA A 109 4.13 25.60 -18.10
CA ALA A 109 4.96 26.58 -17.39
C ALA A 109 4.89 26.35 -15.88
N SER A 110 6.04 26.36 -15.20
CA SER A 110 6.15 26.22 -13.74
C SER A 110 5.76 27.53 -13.03
N PRO A 111 4.83 27.53 -12.04
CA PRO A 111 4.04 26.40 -11.56
C PRO A 111 2.91 26.01 -12.51
N ILE A 112 2.77 24.72 -12.77
CA ILE A 112 1.59 24.17 -13.45
C ILE A 112 0.44 24.18 -12.45
N THR A 113 -0.70 24.73 -12.85
CA THR A 113 -1.95 24.63 -12.08
C THR A 113 -3.03 23.98 -12.95
N TYR A 114 -3.71 22.98 -12.40
CA TYR A 114 -4.78 22.26 -13.10
C TYR A 114 -5.93 21.93 -12.15
N THR A 115 -7.16 22.06 -12.65
CA THR A 115 -8.39 21.66 -11.94
C THR A 115 -9.11 20.61 -12.78
N SER A 116 -9.40 19.46 -12.17
CA SER A 116 -10.13 18.39 -12.84
C SER A 116 -11.63 18.72 -12.93
N VAL A 117 -12.29 18.10 -13.91
CA VAL A 117 -13.74 17.84 -13.80
C VAL A 117 -14.01 16.82 -12.67
N ALA A 118 -15.28 16.62 -12.31
CA ALA A 118 -15.64 15.61 -11.32
C ALA A 118 -15.14 14.22 -11.76
N LEU A 119 -14.41 13.55 -10.88
CA LEU A 119 -13.89 12.21 -11.12
C LEU A 119 -15.04 11.21 -11.13
N ASN A 120 -14.97 10.24 -12.04
CA ASN A 120 -15.82 9.05 -11.95
C ASN A 120 -15.29 8.09 -10.86
N ALA A 121 -16.08 7.07 -10.53
CA ALA A 121 -15.76 6.11 -9.46
C ALA A 121 -14.41 5.41 -9.66
N THR A 122 -14.06 5.05 -10.89
CA THR A 122 -12.76 4.41 -11.21
C THR A 122 -11.61 5.38 -10.98
N GLN A 123 -11.73 6.62 -11.44
CA GLN A 123 -10.71 7.64 -11.26
C GLN A 123 -10.50 7.99 -9.79
N GLU A 124 -11.57 8.08 -9.01
CA GLU A 124 -11.51 8.30 -7.56
C GLU A 124 -10.84 7.11 -6.85
N SER A 125 -11.16 5.87 -7.26
CA SER A 125 -10.49 4.67 -6.74
C SER A 125 -8.98 4.69 -7.01
N TYR A 126 -8.54 5.10 -8.20
CA TYR A 126 -7.12 5.24 -8.52
C TYR A 126 -6.42 6.31 -7.69
N LEU A 127 -7.08 7.45 -7.43
CA LEU A 127 -6.54 8.49 -6.55
C LEU A 127 -6.38 7.96 -5.13
N ASN A 128 -7.43 7.36 -4.58
CA ASN A 128 -7.44 6.81 -3.22
C ASN A 128 -6.43 5.66 -3.03
N ALA A 129 -6.11 4.93 -4.10
CA ALA A 129 -5.09 3.88 -4.12
C ALA A 129 -3.67 4.40 -4.43
N ASN A 130 -3.46 5.72 -4.45
CA ASN A 130 -2.17 6.36 -4.74
C ASN A 130 -1.59 5.95 -6.11
N LEU A 131 -2.42 5.67 -7.12
CA LEU A 131 -1.97 5.18 -8.43
C LEU A 131 -1.61 6.30 -9.42
N TYR A 132 -1.97 7.54 -9.14
CA TYR A 132 -1.58 8.66 -10.01
C TYR A 132 -0.13 9.10 -9.77
N TYR A 133 0.55 9.48 -10.84
CA TYR A 133 1.87 10.12 -10.78
C TYR A 133 1.96 11.28 -11.76
N VAL A 134 2.74 12.30 -11.39
CA VAL A 134 3.09 13.40 -12.30
C VAL A 134 4.37 13.04 -13.03
N ASN A 135 4.41 13.29 -14.34
CA ASN A 135 5.59 13.12 -15.18
C ASN A 135 5.83 14.39 -16.00
N ILE A 136 7.10 14.81 -16.14
CA ILE A 136 7.52 15.96 -16.93
C ILE A 136 8.57 15.48 -17.92
N HIS A 137 8.40 15.87 -19.18
CA HIS A 137 9.22 15.43 -20.32
C HIS A 137 10.09 16.58 -20.83
N SER A 138 11.19 16.25 -21.50
CA SER A 138 12.00 17.21 -22.25
C SER A 138 12.37 16.68 -23.63
N ALA A 139 13.07 17.50 -24.41
CA ALA A 139 13.59 17.07 -25.71
C ALA A 139 14.64 15.95 -25.58
N ALA A 140 15.42 15.94 -24.50
CA ALA A 140 16.46 14.93 -24.26
C ALA A 140 15.89 13.62 -23.68
N LEU A 141 14.81 13.72 -22.91
CA LEU A 141 14.15 12.60 -22.25
C LEU A 141 12.65 12.65 -22.56
N PRO A 142 12.24 12.29 -23.80
CA PRO A 142 10.85 12.42 -24.25
C PRO A 142 9.89 11.45 -23.54
N ASP A 143 10.38 10.31 -23.07
CA ASP A 143 9.56 9.33 -22.32
C ASP A 143 9.36 9.73 -20.85
N GLY A 144 10.15 10.69 -20.34
CA GLY A 144 10.06 11.21 -18.98
C GLY A 144 11.43 11.67 -18.46
N GLU A 145 11.52 12.94 -18.09
CA GLU A 145 12.71 13.50 -17.42
C GLU A 145 12.62 13.36 -15.90
N ILE A 146 11.49 13.73 -15.29
CA ILE A 146 11.24 13.58 -13.85
C ILE A 146 9.82 13.12 -13.52
N ARG A 147 9.72 12.16 -12.59
CA ARG A 147 8.45 11.54 -12.15
C ARG A 147 8.28 11.59 -10.64
N GLY A 148 7.04 11.67 -10.18
CA GLY A 148 6.68 11.54 -8.76
C GLY A 148 5.29 10.95 -8.57
N GLN A 149 5.18 9.89 -7.76
CA GLN A 149 3.91 9.30 -7.37
C GLN A 149 3.16 10.23 -6.41
N LEU A 150 1.87 10.45 -6.63
CA LEU A 150 1.00 11.21 -5.74
C LEU A 150 0.58 10.34 -4.57
N ILE A 151 1.10 10.65 -3.39
CA ILE A 151 0.86 9.92 -2.16
C ILE A 151 -0.06 10.74 -1.26
N LYS A 152 -1.16 10.14 -0.83
CA LYS A 152 -2.09 10.74 0.15
C LYS A 152 -1.32 11.13 1.41
N GLU A 153 -1.48 12.36 1.86
CA GLU A 153 -0.89 12.84 3.10
C GLU A 153 -1.34 11.98 4.28
N GLY A 154 -0.41 11.62 5.16
CA GLY A 154 -0.62 10.66 6.24
C GLY A 154 -0.54 9.19 5.82
N THR A 155 -0.29 8.87 4.53
CA THR A 155 0.11 7.49 4.17
C THR A 155 1.48 7.22 4.79
N PRO A 156 1.63 6.17 5.61
CA PRO A 156 2.94 5.77 6.13
C PRO A 156 3.92 5.52 4.98
N ALA A 157 5.17 5.92 5.16
CA ALA A 157 6.21 5.58 4.20
C ALA A 157 6.27 4.05 4.03
N PRO A 158 6.65 3.52 2.84
CA PRO A 158 6.79 2.08 2.66
C PRO A 158 7.73 1.47 3.70
N VAL A 159 7.14 0.76 4.66
CA VAL A 159 7.91 0.02 5.65
C VAL A 159 8.35 -1.29 5.00
N ILE A 160 9.66 -1.44 4.83
CA ILE A 160 10.27 -2.70 4.42
C ILE A 160 10.70 -3.45 5.67
N VAL A 161 10.10 -4.61 5.92
CA VAL A 161 10.46 -5.48 7.04
C VAL A 161 11.26 -6.65 6.51
N THR A 162 12.43 -6.88 7.10
CA THR A 162 13.29 -8.02 6.75
C THR A 162 13.17 -9.10 7.81
N LEU A 163 12.87 -10.32 7.36
CA LEU A 163 12.86 -11.52 8.15
C LEU A 163 13.99 -12.43 7.68
N ASN A 164 14.70 -13.04 8.61
CA ASN A 164 15.76 -13.99 8.32
C ASN A 164 15.48 -15.35 8.96
N ALA A 165 16.01 -16.41 8.37
CA ALA A 165 16.03 -17.74 8.95
C ALA A 165 17.41 -18.38 8.75
N THR A 166 17.90 -19.10 9.75
CA THR A 166 18.97 -20.08 9.60
C THR A 166 18.33 -21.46 9.58
N LEU A 167 18.64 -22.26 8.56
CA LEU A 167 18.05 -23.57 8.33
C LEU A 167 19.03 -24.67 8.73
N ASN A 168 18.57 -25.68 9.47
CA ASN A 168 19.35 -26.87 9.82
C ASN A 168 18.42 -28.06 10.17
N GLY A 169 18.99 -29.27 10.24
CA GLY A 169 18.26 -30.49 10.59
C GLY A 169 17.79 -30.54 12.05
N MET A 170 18.45 -29.83 12.95
CA MET A 170 18.03 -29.70 14.36
C MET A 170 16.79 -28.82 14.54
N SER A 171 16.39 -28.08 13.52
CA SER A 171 15.17 -27.26 13.55
C SER A 171 13.98 -28.00 12.94
N GLU A 172 14.19 -29.19 12.35
CA GLU A 172 13.12 -30.05 11.85
C GLU A 172 12.28 -30.62 12.99
N VAL A 173 11.05 -31.04 12.65
CA VAL A 173 10.12 -31.66 13.60
C VAL A 173 9.54 -32.94 12.99
N PRO A 174 9.98 -34.14 13.44
CA PRO A 174 11.05 -34.38 14.41
C PRO A 174 12.43 -33.94 13.88
N GLN A 175 13.36 -33.66 14.79
CA GLN A 175 14.73 -33.29 14.44
C GLN A 175 15.40 -34.42 13.66
N ASN A 176 16.25 -34.07 12.70
CA ASN A 176 17.07 -35.02 11.95
C ASN A 176 18.56 -34.67 12.07
N GLY A 177 19.43 -35.62 11.68
CA GLY A 177 20.88 -35.48 11.79
C GLY A 177 21.58 -34.86 10.58
N SER A 178 20.88 -34.20 9.66
CA SER A 178 21.55 -33.57 8.51
C SER A 178 22.51 -32.48 8.98
N MET A 179 23.72 -32.49 8.41
CA MET A 179 24.71 -31.43 8.59
C MET A 179 24.55 -30.30 7.56
N ALA A 180 23.55 -30.40 6.67
CA ALA A 180 23.24 -29.33 5.75
C ALA A 180 22.77 -28.08 6.51
N THR A 181 23.00 -26.94 5.89
CA THR A 181 22.64 -25.63 6.40
C THR A 181 22.09 -24.79 5.26
N GLY A 182 21.26 -23.81 5.62
CA GLY A 182 20.84 -22.79 4.70
C GLY A 182 20.51 -21.48 5.41
N THR A 183 20.31 -20.44 4.62
CA THR A 183 19.82 -19.14 5.10
C THR A 183 18.69 -18.69 4.21
N ALA A 184 17.70 -18.04 4.80
CA ALA A 184 16.65 -17.37 4.05
C ALA A 184 16.56 -15.90 4.47
N THR A 185 16.35 -15.02 3.50
CA THR A 185 16.05 -13.61 3.72
C THR A 185 14.78 -13.26 2.97
N LEU A 186 13.76 -12.83 3.71
CA LEU A 186 12.47 -12.38 3.20
C LEU A 186 12.33 -10.88 3.47
N THR A 187 11.98 -10.12 2.44
CA THR A 187 11.68 -8.68 2.55
C THR A 187 10.21 -8.44 2.24
N PHE A 188 9.44 -7.96 3.22
CA PHE A 188 8.02 -7.61 3.08
C PHE A 188 7.85 -6.10 2.95
N ASN A 189 7.07 -5.67 1.95
CA ASN A 189 6.71 -4.27 1.73
C ASN A 189 5.26 -4.04 2.21
N ASN A 190 5.09 -3.24 3.26
CA ASN A 190 3.78 -2.98 3.87
C ASN A 190 2.82 -2.18 2.96
N THR A 191 3.34 -1.45 1.98
CA THR A 191 2.52 -0.68 1.02
C THR A 191 1.97 -1.58 -0.07
N THR A 192 2.82 -2.42 -0.69
CA THR A 192 2.36 -3.33 -1.75
C THR A 192 1.74 -4.61 -1.19
N LYS A 193 1.91 -4.85 0.12
CA LYS A 193 1.55 -6.11 0.81
C LYS A 193 2.22 -7.34 0.20
N ARG A 194 3.39 -7.19 -0.42
CA ARG A 194 4.12 -8.30 -1.08
C ARG A 194 5.40 -8.58 -0.32
N PHE A 195 5.86 -9.82 -0.35
CA PHE A 195 7.23 -10.15 0.01
C PHE A 195 7.99 -10.76 -1.17
N SER A 196 9.33 -10.64 -1.11
CA SER A 196 10.24 -11.49 -1.87
C SER A 196 11.15 -12.22 -0.91
N ILE A 197 11.51 -13.47 -1.24
CA ILE A 197 12.42 -14.29 -0.45
C ILE A 197 13.53 -14.86 -1.32
N THR A 198 14.73 -14.90 -0.77
CA THR A 198 15.87 -15.65 -1.31
C THR A 198 16.32 -16.67 -0.26
N VAL A 199 16.55 -17.90 -0.69
CA VAL A 199 17.07 -18.97 0.14
C VAL A 199 18.32 -19.54 -0.50
N THR A 200 19.39 -19.67 0.28
CA THR A 200 20.65 -20.29 -0.14
C THR A 200 20.96 -21.46 0.78
N HIS A 201 21.42 -22.59 0.24
CA HIS A 201 21.70 -23.81 1.02
C HIS A 201 22.84 -24.63 0.44
N ASN A 202 23.30 -25.63 1.20
CA ASN A 202 24.25 -26.66 0.75
C ASN A 202 23.65 -28.08 0.68
N VAL A 203 22.33 -28.24 0.82
CA VAL A 203 21.64 -29.54 0.65
C VAL A 203 21.95 -30.13 -0.72
N VAL A 204 22.52 -31.34 -0.71
CA VAL A 204 22.87 -32.09 -1.93
C VAL A 204 21.62 -32.78 -2.47
N GLY A 205 21.28 -32.52 -3.74
CA GLY A 205 20.10 -33.14 -4.36
C GLY A 205 18.77 -32.62 -3.81
N ALA A 206 18.74 -31.35 -3.36
CA ALA A 206 17.50 -30.67 -2.98
C ALA A 206 16.48 -30.78 -4.13
N ASN A 207 15.27 -31.21 -3.81
CA ASN A 207 14.23 -31.49 -4.82
C ASN A 207 12.95 -30.65 -4.62
N ALA A 208 12.78 -30.02 -3.45
CA ALA A 208 11.68 -29.09 -3.18
C ALA A 208 12.04 -28.13 -2.03
N ALA A 209 11.42 -26.96 -2.03
CA ALA A 209 11.47 -26.03 -0.91
C ALA A 209 10.17 -25.24 -0.80
N HIS A 210 9.75 -24.95 0.43
CA HIS A 210 8.46 -24.32 0.72
C HIS A 210 8.56 -23.36 1.91
N ILE A 211 7.64 -22.40 1.97
CA ILE A 211 7.26 -21.72 3.21
C ILE A 211 6.03 -22.42 3.77
N HIS A 212 6.10 -22.79 5.05
CA HIS A 212 5.00 -23.38 5.81
C HIS A 212 4.49 -22.41 6.89
N ASN A 213 3.25 -22.62 7.35
CA ASN A 213 2.68 -21.87 8.48
C ASN A 213 2.58 -22.75 9.74
N GLY A 214 3.49 -22.54 10.68
CA GLY A 214 3.48 -23.17 11.99
C GLY A 214 4.43 -22.47 12.96
N ALA A 215 4.02 -22.38 14.23
CA ALA A 215 4.87 -21.84 15.29
C ALA A 215 6.19 -22.62 15.41
N VAL A 216 7.18 -22.03 16.08
CA VAL A 216 8.47 -22.69 16.37
C VAL A 216 8.21 -24.04 17.04
N GLY A 217 8.81 -25.10 16.49
CA GLY A 217 8.67 -26.47 16.99
C GLY A 217 7.36 -27.19 16.60
N ILE A 218 6.47 -26.55 15.83
CA ILE A 218 5.21 -27.14 15.36
C ILE A 218 5.23 -27.26 13.84
N ASN A 219 4.74 -28.38 13.30
CA ASN A 219 4.59 -28.56 11.86
C ASN A 219 3.37 -27.82 11.32
N GLY A 220 3.55 -27.22 10.15
CA GLY A 220 2.56 -26.40 9.46
C GLY A 220 2.26 -26.91 8.05
N GLY A 221 1.11 -26.49 7.50
CA GLY A 221 0.81 -26.68 6.08
C GLY A 221 1.68 -25.79 5.18
N ILE A 222 1.86 -26.18 3.92
CA ILE A 222 2.54 -25.37 2.89
C ILE A 222 1.66 -24.15 2.58
N VAL A 223 2.29 -22.98 2.51
CA VAL A 223 1.63 -21.71 2.14
C VAL A 223 2.16 -21.17 0.81
N PHE A 224 3.48 -21.19 0.63
CA PHE A 224 4.12 -20.68 -0.59
C PHE A 224 5.15 -21.68 -1.12
N PRO A 225 5.04 -22.12 -2.39
CA PRO A 225 6.08 -22.89 -3.04
C PRO A 225 7.26 -22.00 -3.41
N LEU A 226 8.49 -22.51 -3.23
CA LEU A 226 9.70 -21.82 -3.66
C LEU A 226 10.20 -22.41 -4.99
N ALA A 227 10.60 -21.55 -5.90
CA ALA A 227 11.15 -21.95 -7.20
C ALA A 227 12.68 -22.03 -7.13
N SER A 228 13.25 -23.15 -7.59
CA SER A 228 14.70 -23.27 -7.72
C SER A 228 15.20 -22.35 -8.83
N THR A 229 16.23 -21.56 -8.53
CA THR A 229 16.96 -20.75 -9.53
C THR A 229 18.33 -21.35 -9.84
N SER A 230 18.83 -22.23 -8.97
CA SER A 230 20.04 -23.04 -9.15
C SER A 230 20.02 -24.22 -8.17
N ALA A 231 21.04 -25.08 -8.25
CA ALA A 231 21.19 -26.22 -7.33
C ALA A 231 21.30 -25.83 -5.84
N THR A 232 21.62 -24.58 -5.52
CA THR A 232 21.83 -24.08 -4.16
C THR A 232 20.96 -22.88 -3.79
N ASN A 233 20.05 -22.45 -4.69
CA ASN A 233 19.22 -21.27 -4.46
C ASN A 233 17.75 -21.48 -4.85
N TYR A 234 16.88 -20.94 -4.01
CA TYR A 234 15.45 -20.81 -4.26
C TYR A 234 15.00 -19.37 -4.08
N THR A 235 13.94 -18.98 -4.80
CA THR A 235 13.30 -17.67 -4.66
C THR A 235 11.79 -17.77 -4.79
N TYR A 236 11.10 -16.74 -4.31
CA TYR A 236 9.69 -16.50 -4.56
C TYR A 236 9.36 -15.02 -4.35
N THR A 237 8.42 -14.50 -5.15
CA THR A 237 7.80 -13.19 -4.93
C THR A 237 6.29 -13.39 -4.84
N SER A 238 5.72 -13.07 -3.68
CA SER A 238 4.31 -13.26 -3.40
C SER A 238 3.45 -12.31 -4.21
N LEU A 239 2.20 -12.68 -4.49
CA LEU A 239 1.12 -11.71 -4.71
C LEU A 239 0.89 -10.87 -3.44
N PRO A 240 0.07 -9.79 -3.49
CA PRO A 240 -0.33 -9.11 -2.26
C PRO A 240 -0.95 -10.12 -1.29
N LEU A 241 -0.43 -10.17 -0.07
CA LEU A 241 -0.92 -11.05 0.98
C LEU A 241 -2.34 -10.67 1.37
N SER A 242 -3.14 -11.68 1.67
CA SER A 242 -4.38 -11.49 2.42
C SER A 242 -4.07 -10.99 3.84
N THR A 243 -5.07 -10.38 4.49
CA THR A 243 -4.95 -9.94 5.88
C THR A 243 -4.55 -11.07 6.83
N ALA A 244 -5.06 -12.29 6.60
CA ALA A 244 -4.72 -13.45 7.41
C ALA A 244 -3.25 -13.84 7.23
N GLU A 245 -2.76 -13.92 6.00
CA GLU A 245 -1.35 -14.26 5.74
C GLU A 245 -0.39 -13.21 6.32
N GLU A 246 -0.75 -11.93 6.22
CA GLU A 246 0.04 -10.86 6.83
C GLU A 246 0.11 -10.98 8.36
N ILE A 247 -1.00 -11.31 9.03
CA ILE A 247 -1.02 -11.56 10.48
C ILE A 247 -0.07 -12.70 10.85
N GLU A 248 -0.09 -13.79 10.09
CA GLU A 248 0.74 -14.97 10.36
C GLU A 248 2.24 -14.69 10.12
N LEU A 249 2.57 -13.94 9.07
CA LEU A 249 3.93 -13.45 8.81
C LEU A 249 4.42 -12.58 9.98
N ARG A 250 3.58 -11.63 10.43
CA ARG A 250 3.90 -10.70 11.52
C ARG A 250 4.07 -11.40 12.87
N ALA A 251 3.28 -12.45 13.09
CA ALA A 251 3.38 -13.32 14.26
C ALA A 251 4.61 -14.25 14.22
N GLY A 252 5.44 -14.19 13.16
CA GLY A 252 6.62 -15.04 13.02
C GLY A 252 6.29 -16.51 12.85
N ARG A 253 5.10 -16.84 12.32
CA ARG A 253 4.64 -18.24 12.16
C ARG A 253 5.14 -18.91 10.89
N TYR A 254 5.76 -18.17 9.98
CA TYR A 254 6.29 -18.76 8.76
C TYR A 254 7.68 -19.35 8.95
N TYR A 255 7.92 -20.51 8.36
CA TYR A 255 9.24 -21.15 8.32
C TYR A 255 9.54 -21.69 6.93
N VAL A 256 10.81 -21.70 6.57
CA VAL A 256 11.30 -22.30 5.33
C VAL A 256 11.68 -23.74 5.61
N ASN A 257 11.35 -24.63 4.67
CA ASN A 257 11.75 -26.03 4.68
C ASN A 257 12.34 -26.43 3.32
N ILE A 258 13.42 -27.21 3.32
CA ILE A 258 14.04 -27.77 2.11
C ILE A 258 14.04 -29.29 2.23
N HIS A 259 13.68 -29.97 1.14
CA HIS A 259 13.57 -31.43 1.06
C HIS A 259 14.62 -32.02 0.12
N SER A 260 15.01 -33.26 0.40
CA SER A 260 15.84 -34.09 -0.46
C SER A 260 15.21 -35.48 -0.63
N ALA A 261 15.89 -36.36 -1.37
CA ALA A 261 15.59 -37.78 -1.36
C ALA A 261 15.85 -38.41 0.05
N ALA A 262 15.55 -39.70 0.19
CA ALA A 262 15.79 -40.44 1.42
C ALA A 262 17.24 -40.24 1.95
N PRO A 263 17.43 -40.07 3.27
CA PRO A 263 16.44 -40.30 4.33
C PRO A 263 15.53 -39.12 4.69
N TYR A 264 15.65 -37.95 4.04
CA TYR A 264 15.02 -36.70 4.50
C TYR A 264 13.78 -36.27 3.69
N THR A 265 12.94 -37.24 3.30
CA THR A 265 11.79 -36.97 2.42
C THR A 265 10.72 -36.07 3.05
N ALA A 266 10.63 -36.02 4.38
CA ALA A 266 9.71 -35.15 5.11
C ALA A 266 10.23 -33.70 5.28
N GLY A 267 11.52 -33.47 4.99
CA GLY A 267 12.24 -32.23 5.29
C GLY A 267 13.68 -32.57 5.72
N GLU A 268 14.67 -31.93 5.08
CA GLU A 268 16.08 -32.06 5.45
C GLU A 268 16.52 -30.93 6.39
N ILE A 269 16.20 -29.67 6.04
CA ILE A 269 16.53 -28.50 6.86
C ILE A 269 15.36 -27.51 6.95
N ARG A 270 15.12 -27.02 8.18
CA ARG A 270 14.05 -26.07 8.54
C ARG A 270 14.64 -24.83 9.19
N GLY A 271 14.01 -23.66 9.01
CA GLY A 271 14.32 -22.45 9.76
C GLY A 271 13.12 -21.51 9.87
N GLN A 272 12.84 -21.02 11.08
CA GLN A 272 11.77 -20.05 11.32
C GLN A 272 12.16 -18.67 10.79
N LEU A 273 11.25 -18.00 10.09
CA LEU A 273 11.44 -16.62 9.65
C LEU A 273 11.15 -15.67 10.82
N ILE A 274 12.20 -14.99 11.28
CA ILE A 274 12.13 -14.06 12.40
C ILE A 274 12.52 -12.66 11.93
N ILE A 275 11.86 -11.63 12.47
CA ILE A 275 12.16 -10.25 12.14
C ILE A 275 13.54 -9.89 12.64
N THR A 276 14.32 -9.24 11.79
CA THR A 276 15.59 -8.62 12.16
C THR A 276 15.52 -7.17 11.69
N ASN A 277 15.16 -6.23 12.55
CA ASN A 277 15.25 -4.81 12.19
C ASN A 277 16.64 -4.24 12.49
N PRO A 278 17.15 -3.30 11.67
CA PRO A 278 18.25 -2.44 12.07
C PRO A 278 17.78 -1.58 13.25
N SER A 279 18.72 -1.19 14.12
CA SER A 279 18.52 -0.27 15.24
C SER A 279 17.45 0.81 15.01
N GLY A 280 16.38 0.79 15.81
CA GLY A 280 15.47 1.91 16.00
C GLY A 280 14.10 1.78 15.32
N ALA A 281 13.12 1.41 16.15
CA ALA A 281 11.65 1.42 15.98
C ALA A 281 11.08 0.00 16.08
N GLY A 282 10.40 -0.22 17.20
CA GLY A 282 9.69 -1.45 17.49
C GLY A 282 8.61 -1.71 16.45
N ASP A 283 8.48 -3.00 16.16
CA ASP A 283 7.20 -3.69 16.07
C ASP A 283 6.15 -3.03 15.19
N TRP A 284 6.25 -3.30 13.88
CA TRP A 284 5.12 -3.46 12.95
C TRP A 284 4.09 -2.33 12.75
N ASP A 285 4.13 -1.26 13.54
CA ASP A 285 3.14 -0.19 13.63
C ASP A 285 3.70 1.10 13.05
N TYR A 286 3.36 1.36 11.79
CA TYR A 286 3.12 2.69 11.23
C TYR A 286 2.07 2.60 10.12
#